data_AF-A0A949ZZS5-F1
#
_entry.id   AF-A0A949ZZS5-F1
#
_cell.length_a   1.000
_cell.length_b   1.000
_cell.length_c   1.000
_cell.angle_alpha   90.00
_cell.angle_beta   90.00
_cell.angle_gamma   90.00
#
_symmetry.space_group_name_H-M   'P 1'
#
loop_
_entity.id
_entity.type
_entity.pdbx_description
1 polymer ?
#
loop_
_entity_poly.entity_id
_entity_poly.type
_entity_poly.pdbx_seq_one_letter_code
_entity_poly.pdbx_strand_id
1 'polypeptide(L)'
;MPGATASGPASPADQELLAGVLSGQPRALAKAITLVESTRVDHRRRAQGLLQALLSHAGAAIRIGISGAPGVGKSTFIEAAGLHAIEAGHRVAVLAVDPSSALTGGSILGDKTRMEQLARNPRAFIRPSPSGGALGGVAAATRECLLVCEAAGFDVIVVETVGVGQSETAVAAMTDIFVLLQLPNAGDDLQAMKKGIVELTDLIVINKADLDARAAQRAREHFESALPLVANRTAGWIPPVLVASALKREGIVEFWNEIGRFREAMRASGAFERRRREQAVGWMWEIIQNALRDSFGSNPDVRRELPALEHAVRDGTMAATVAAQRLLALAGLS
;
A
#
# COMPACT_ATOMS: atom_id res chain seq x y z
N MET A 1 -3.23 -9.63 36.74
CA MET A 1 -3.42 -10.19 35.39
C MET A 1 -2.05 -10.69 34.93
N PRO A 2 -1.83 -11.99 34.74
CA PRO A 2 -0.54 -12.48 34.28
C PRO A 2 -0.31 -12.00 32.84
N GLY A 3 0.91 -11.52 32.56
CA GLY A 3 1.28 -10.91 31.30
C GLY A 3 1.05 -11.84 30.11
N ALA A 4 0.41 -11.32 29.06
CA ALA A 4 0.44 -11.94 27.75
C ALA A 4 1.88 -11.81 27.21
N THR A 5 2.75 -12.75 27.58
CA THR A 5 3.99 -12.99 26.84
C THR A 5 3.57 -13.51 25.48
N ALA A 6 3.48 -12.62 24.48
CA ALA A 6 3.35 -13.01 23.09
C ALA A 6 4.61 -13.83 22.73
N SER A 7 4.46 -15.15 22.74
CA SER A 7 5.53 -16.08 22.41
C SER A 7 5.99 -15.81 20.97
N GLY A 8 7.30 -15.64 20.76
CA GLY A 8 7.91 -15.65 19.42
C GLY A 8 7.61 -16.94 18.64
N PRO A 9 8.22 -17.17 17.47
CA PRO A 9 7.93 -18.34 16.65
C PRO A 9 8.00 -19.64 17.49
N ALA A 10 6.83 -20.25 17.65
CA ALA A 10 6.61 -21.29 18.64
C ALA A 10 7.08 -22.68 18.15
N SER A 11 7.24 -22.85 16.84
CA SER A 11 7.68 -24.12 16.23
C SER A 11 9.10 -23.99 15.65
N PRO A 12 9.88 -25.09 15.60
CA PRO A 12 11.18 -25.11 14.92
C PRO A 12 11.08 -24.65 13.45
N ALA A 13 9.99 -24.99 12.77
CA ALA A 13 9.75 -24.57 11.39
C ALA A 13 9.56 -23.04 11.27
N ASP A 14 8.91 -22.40 12.23
CA ASP A 14 8.74 -20.94 12.24
C ASP A 14 10.03 -20.22 12.64
N GLN A 15 10.88 -20.84 13.47
CA GLN A 15 12.22 -20.33 13.79
C GLN A 15 13.16 -20.40 12.59
N GLU A 16 13.14 -21.50 11.84
CA GLU A 16 13.88 -21.63 10.58
C GLU A 16 13.39 -20.61 9.54
N LEU A 17 12.07 -20.42 9.45
CA LEU A 17 11.47 -19.40 8.58
C LEU A 17 11.92 -17.99 8.96
N LEU A 18 11.90 -17.65 10.26
CA LEU A 18 12.41 -16.38 10.79
C LEU A 18 13.87 -16.18 10.40
N ALA A 19 14.75 -17.14 10.71
CA ALA A 19 16.17 -17.06 10.38
C ALA A 19 16.41 -16.90 8.87
N GLY A 20 15.67 -17.64 8.06
CA GLY A 20 15.73 -17.53 6.60
C GLY A 20 15.33 -16.14 6.09
N VAL A 21 14.26 -15.54 6.63
CA VAL A 21 13.85 -14.17 6.31
C VAL A 21 14.94 -13.18 6.68
N LEU A 22 15.46 -13.23 7.91
CA LEU A 22 16.52 -12.32 8.39
C LEU A 22 17.82 -12.44 7.59
N SER A 23 18.13 -13.63 7.09
CA SER A 23 19.28 -13.84 6.19
C SER A 23 19.01 -13.46 4.72
N GLY A 24 17.83 -12.93 4.40
CA GLY A 24 17.46 -12.50 3.05
C GLY A 24 17.22 -13.65 2.06
N GLN A 25 16.88 -14.86 2.52
CA GLN A 25 16.67 -16.00 1.63
C GLN A 25 15.35 -15.85 0.84
N PRO A 26 15.38 -15.87 -0.52
CA PRO A 26 14.17 -15.63 -1.33
C PRO A 26 13.04 -16.63 -1.07
N ARG A 27 13.37 -17.90 -0.82
CA ARG A 27 12.38 -18.95 -0.51
C ARG A 27 11.72 -18.73 0.84
N ALA A 28 12.47 -18.29 1.85
CA ALA A 28 11.94 -17.99 3.17
C ALA A 28 11.03 -16.76 3.13
N LEU A 29 11.47 -15.70 2.43
CA LEU A 29 10.65 -14.50 2.19
C LEU A 29 9.30 -14.85 1.53
N ALA A 30 9.32 -15.62 0.44
CA ALA A 30 8.10 -16.04 -0.24
C ALA A 30 7.17 -16.85 0.68
N LYS A 31 7.72 -17.81 1.46
CA LYS A 31 6.94 -18.60 2.41
C LYS A 31 6.34 -17.76 3.54
N ALA A 32 7.09 -16.78 4.06
CA ALA A 32 6.61 -15.87 5.10
C ALA A 32 5.45 -15.02 4.59
N ILE A 33 5.58 -14.48 3.38
CA ILE A 33 4.50 -13.72 2.72
C ILE A 33 3.26 -14.60 2.50
N THR A 34 3.42 -15.82 1.99
CA THR A 34 2.29 -16.76 1.82
C THR A 34 1.61 -17.09 3.15
N LEU A 35 2.38 -17.19 4.25
CA LEU A 35 1.84 -17.45 5.58
C LEU A 35 1.00 -16.27 6.08
N VAL A 36 1.52 -15.05 5.89
CA VAL A 36 0.88 -13.77 6.24
C VAL A 36 -0.41 -13.55 5.46
N GLU A 37 -0.42 -13.84 4.15
CA GLU A 37 -1.59 -13.70 3.29
C GLU A 37 -2.67 -14.78 3.54
N SER A 38 -2.40 -15.79 4.35
CA SER A 38 -3.28 -16.94 4.49
C SER A 38 -4.53 -16.64 5.34
N THR A 39 -5.70 -17.03 4.85
CA THR A 39 -6.98 -16.91 5.57
C THR A 39 -7.26 -18.07 6.53
N ARG A 40 -6.36 -19.05 6.66
CA ARG A 40 -6.54 -20.17 7.59
C ARG A 40 -6.23 -19.75 9.03
N VAL A 41 -7.05 -20.18 9.98
CA VAL A 41 -6.94 -19.79 11.41
C VAL A 41 -5.60 -20.19 12.01
N ASP A 42 -5.12 -21.40 11.72
CA ASP A 42 -3.83 -21.92 12.17
C ASP A 42 -2.65 -21.12 11.60
N HIS A 43 -2.74 -20.74 10.31
CA HIS A 43 -1.73 -19.91 9.66
C HIS A 43 -1.69 -18.49 10.23
N ARG A 44 -2.83 -17.85 10.45
CA ARG A 44 -2.91 -16.49 11.04
C ARG A 44 -2.21 -16.42 12.40
N ARG A 45 -2.40 -17.43 13.26
CA ARG A 45 -1.73 -17.48 14.57
C ARG A 45 -0.21 -17.57 14.43
N ARG A 46 0.28 -18.39 13.49
CA ARG A 46 1.71 -18.51 13.19
C ARG A 46 2.28 -17.21 12.61
N ALA A 47 1.55 -16.58 11.70
CA ALA A 47 1.93 -15.29 11.09
C ALA A 47 2.09 -14.20 12.16
N GLN A 48 1.18 -14.09 13.12
CA GLN A 48 1.27 -13.12 14.22
C GLN A 48 2.56 -13.31 15.05
N GLY A 49 2.90 -14.55 15.42
CA GLY A 49 4.14 -14.84 16.15
C GLY A 49 5.39 -14.51 15.34
N LEU A 50 5.38 -14.79 14.02
CA LEU A 50 6.46 -14.44 13.11
C LEU A 50 6.62 -12.92 12.96
N LEU A 51 5.53 -12.19 12.70
CA LEU A 51 5.53 -10.72 12.54
C LEU A 51 6.02 -10.03 13.81
N GLN A 52 5.60 -10.48 14.99
CA GLN A 52 6.07 -9.96 16.27
C GLN A 52 7.58 -10.09 16.44
N ALA A 53 8.17 -11.22 16.00
CA ALA A 53 9.61 -11.44 16.06
C ALA A 53 10.38 -10.60 15.02
N LEU A 54 9.81 -10.42 13.81
CA LEU A 54 10.39 -9.61 12.75
C LEU A 54 10.37 -8.10 13.05
N LEU A 55 9.44 -7.63 13.90
CA LEU A 55 9.23 -6.21 14.19
C LEU A 55 10.50 -5.47 14.62
N SER A 56 11.36 -6.13 15.41
CA SER A 56 12.63 -5.55 15.89
C SER A 56 13.71 -5.38 14.81
N HIS A 57 13.49 -5.96 13.62
CA HIS A 57 14.41 -5.93 12.48
C HIS A 57 13.87 -5.07 11.32
N ALA A 58 12.73 -4.39 11.52
CA ALA A 58 12.04 -3.62 10.49
C ALA A 58 12.11 -2.10 10.77
N GLY A 59 11.63 -1.29 9.82
CA GLY A 59 11.55 0.16 9.94
C GLY A 59 12.74 0.96 9.37
N ALA A 60 13.78 0.33 8.83
CA ALA A 60 14.91 1.07 8.25
C ALA A 60 14.65 1.58 6.82
N ALA A 61 13.75 0.93 6.08
CA ALA A 61 13.50 1.20 4.67
C ALA A 61 12.82 2.56 4.43
N ILE A 62 12.89 3.09 3.21
CA ILE A 62 11.97 4.11 2.72
C ILE A 62 10.79 3.41 2.01
N ARG A 63 9.56 3.79 2.40
CA ARG A 63 8.31 3.25 1.84
C ARG A 63 7.71 4.28 0.87
N ILE A 64 7.63 3.94 -0.41
CA ILE A 64 7.22 4.84 -1.49
C ILE A 64 5.91 4.33 -2.07
N GLY A 65 4.84 5.10 -1.92
CA GLY A 65 3.56 4.80 -2.58
C GLY A 65 3.56 5.40 -3.97
N ILE A 66 3.20 4.65 -5.00
CA ILE A 66 3.14 5.15 -6.38
C ILE A 66 1.77 4.86 -6.98
N SER A 67 1.11 5.93 -7.45
CA SER A 67 -0.16 5.85 -8.14
C SER A 67 -0.18 6.70 -9.41
N GLY A 68 -1.21 6.52 -10.23
CA GLY A 68 -1.42 7.25 -11.46
C GLY A 68 -2.39 6.51 -12.37
N ALA A 69 -3.01 7.25 -13.30
CA ALA A 69 -4.03 6.71 -14.19
C ALA A 69 -3.49 5.55 -15.06
N PRO A 70 -4.36 4.62 -15.50
CA PRO A 70 -3.97 3.60 -16.48
C PRO A 70 -3.28 4.23 -17.70
N GLY A 71 -2.16 3.64 -18.12
CA GLY A 71 -1.40 4.13 -19.27
C GLY A 71 -0.42 5.26 -18.97
N VAL A 72 -0.33 5.79 -17.73
CA VAL A 72 0.64 6.84 -17.36
C VAL A 72 2.11 6.40 -17.44
N GLY A 73 2.36 5.09 -17.58
CA GLY A 73 3.71 4.52 -17.63
C GLY A 73 4.27 4.12 -16.26
N LYS A 74 3.40 3.86 -15.28
CA LYS A 74 3.78 3.49 -13.90
C LYS A 74 4.76 2.33 -13.79
N SER A 75 4.47 1.19 -14.42
CA SER A 75 5.36 0.02 -14.35
C SER A 75 6.73 0.30 -14.98
N THR A 76 6.77 1.02 -16.12
CA THR A 76 8.03 1.46 -16.75
C THR A 76 8.81 2.42 -15.83
N PHE A 77 8.10 3.33 -15.15
CA PHE A 77 8.71 4.25 -14.20
C PHE A 77 9.30 3.51 -12.99
N ILE A 78 8.55 2.57 -12.40
CA ILE A 78 9.02 1.76 -11.26
C ILE A 78 10.20 0.89 -11.65
N GLU A 79 10.19 0.30 -12.85
CA GLU A 79 11.35 -0.44 -13.36
C GLU A 79 12.58 0.46 -13.47
N ALA A 80 12.47 1.62 -14.13
CA ALA A 80 13.59 2.55 -14.30
C ALA A 80 14.11 3.07 -12.96
N ALA A 81 13.23 3.51 -12.07
CA ALA A 81 13.60 4.00 -10.74
C ALA A 81 14.20 2.90 -9.87
N GLY A 82 13.62 1.69 -9.90
CA GLY A 82 14.10 0.54 -9.14
C GLY A 82 15.47 0.07 -9.59
N LEU A 83 15.71 0.00 -10.90
CA LEU A 83 17.04 -0.34 -11.45
C LEU A 83 18.10 0.69 -11.04
N HIS A 84 17.78 1.98 -11.12
CA HIS A 84 18.68 3.03 -10.67
C HIS A 84 19.03 2.90 -9.17
N ALA A 85 18.04 2.64 -8.31
CA ALA A 85 18.29 2.41 -6.88
C ALA A 85 19.19 1.19 -6.64
N ILE A 86 19.00 0.13 -7.40
CA ILE A 86 19.86 -1.07 -7.35
C ILE A 86 21.29 -0.73 -7.80
N GLU A 87 21.47 0.03 -8.87
CA GLU A 87 22.79 0.53 -9.31
C GLU A 87 23.47 1.36 -8.21
N ALA A 88 22.71 2.15 -7.44
CA ALA A 88 23.18 2.91 -6.28
C ALA A 88 23.42 2.07 -5.01
N GLY A 89 23.21 0.75 -5.04
CA GLY A 89 23.53 -0.17 -3.94
C GLY A 89 22.34 -0.67 -3.13
N HIS A 90 21.13 -0.19 -3.40
CA HIS A 90 19.93 -0.55 -2.65
C HIS A 90 19.36 -1.93 -3.03
N ARG A 91 18.49 -2.45 -2.16
CA ARG A 91 17.64 -3.63 -2.40
C ARG A 91 16.19 -3.17 -2.46
N VAL A 92 15.53 -3.44 -3.58
CA VAL A 92 14.19 -2.90 -3.86
C VAL A 92 13.12 -3.99 -3.79
N ALA A 93 12.08 -3.77 -2.99
CA ALA A 93 10.85 -4.56 -3.06
C ALA A 93 9.74 -3.74 -3.75
N VAL A 94 8.93 -4.39 -4.58
CA VAL A 94 7.74 -3.81 -5.21
C VAL A 94 6.53 -4.66 -4.83
N LEU A 95 5.56 -4.04 -4.17
CA LEU A 95 4.34 -4.66 -3.69
C LEU A 95 3.14 -4.02 -4.39
N ALA A 96 2.31 -4.81 -5.06
CA ALA A 96 1.10 -4.30 -5.70
C ALA A 96 -0.12 -4.35 -4.75
N VAL A 97 -1.01 -3.37 -4.86
CA VAL A 97 -2.33 -3.33 -4.22
C VAL A 97 -3.38 -3.18 -5.31
N ASP A 98 -4.15 -4.24 -5.55
CA ASP A 98 -5.23 -4.26 -6.53
C ASP A 98 -6.58 -4.54 -5.84
N PRO A 99 -7.52 -3.59 -5.75
CA PRO A 99 -8.87 -3.83 -5.22
C PRO A 99 -9.62 -4.94 -5.94
N SER A 100 -9.37 -5.11 -7.25
CA SER A 100 -10.06 -6.10 -8.08
C SER A 100 -9.55 -7.53 -7.87
N SER A 101 -8.38 -7.70 -7.23
CA SER A 101 -7.84 -9.02 -6.86
C SER A 101 -8.77 -9.81 -5.92
N ALA A 102 -9.64 -9.10 -5.18
CA ALA A 102 -10.73 -9.66 -4.39
C ALA A 102 -11.69 -10.53 -5.22
N LEU A 103 -11.96 -10.12 -6.47
CA LEU A 103 -12.90 -10.77 -7.38
C LEU A 103 -12.23 -11.85 -8.24
N THR A 104 -10.96 -11.64 -8.60
CA THR A 104 -10.26 -12.49 -9.56
C THR A 104 -9.41 -13.61 -8.94
N GLY A 105 -9.27 -13.63 -7.61
CA GLY A 105 -8.42 -14.61 -6.91
C GLY A 105 -6.93 -14.29 -7.01
N GLY A 106 -6.58 -13.03 -7.30
CA GLY A 106 -5.21 -12.53 -7.42
C GLY A 106 -4.60 -12.63 -8.82
N SER A 107 -3.65 -11.74 -9.12
CA SER A 107 -2.91 -11.72 -10.38
C SER A 107 -1.60 -12.49 -10.21
N ILE A 108 -1.47 -13.67 -10.84
CA ILE A 108 -0.27 -14.51 -10.71
C ILE A 108 0.88 -13.99 -11.62
N LEU A 109 0.57 -13.34 -12.74
CA LEU A 109 1.53 -13.10 -13.84
C LEU A 109 1.58 -11.66 -14.37
N GLY A 110 0.53 -10.85 -14.18
CA GLY A 110 0.37 -9.58 -14.90
C GLY A 110 1.38 -8.48 -14.54
N ASP A 111 1.89 -8.47 -13.31
CA ASP A 111 2.78 -7.40 -12.83
C ASP A 111 4.26 -7.71 -13.08
N LYS A 112 4.65 -8.99 -13.11
CA LYS A 112 6.05 -9.40 -13.38
C LYS A 112 6.44 -9.22 -14.84
N THR A 113 5.51 -9.34 -15.78
CA THR A 113 5.78 -9.16 -17.22
C THR A 113 5.96 -7.69 -17.62
N ARG A 114 5.50 -6.75 -16.78
CA ARG A 114 5.61 -5.30 -17.04
C ARG A 114 6.90 -4.66 -16.53
N MET A 115 7.65 -5.38 -15.70
CA MET A 115 8.92 -4.96 -15.10
C MET A 115 9.97 -6.07 -15.29
N GLU A 116 10.24 -6.43 -16.54
CA GLU A 116 11.06 -7.58 -16.93
C GLU A 116 12.49 -7.53 -16.41
N GLN A 117 13.16 -6.38 -16.50
CA GLN A 117 14.56 -6.23 -16.08
C GLN A 117 14.65 -6.26 -14.55
N LEU A 118 13.74 -5.53 -13.89
CA LEU A 118 13.70 -5.50 -12.42
C LEU A 118 13.37 -6.89 -11.86
N ALA A 119 12.41 -7.62 -12.45
CA ALA A 119 12.01 -8.96 -12.03
C ALA A 119 13.15 -10.01 -12.09
N ARG A 120 14.15 -9.80 -12.95
CA ARG A 120 15.32 -10.68 -13.09
C ARG A 120 16.47 -10.31 -12.15
N ASN A 121 16.41 -9.15 -11.51
CA ASN A 121 17.50 -8.69 -10.66
C ASN A 121 17.45 -9.37 -9.28
N PRO A 122 18.54 -10.02 -8.81
CA PRO A 122 18.55 -10.70 -7.51
C PRO A 122 18.43 -9.75 -6.31
N ARG A 123 18.67 -8.45 -6.50
CA ARG A 123 18.46 -7.40 -5.47
C ARG A 123 17.05 -6.82 -5.50
N ALA A 124 16.18 -7.31 -6.39
CA ALA A 124 14.78 -6.94 -6.47
C ALA A 124 13.86 -8.06 -5.99
N PHE A 125 12.70 -7.69 -5.43
CA PHE A 125 11.62 -8.63 -5.15
C PHE A 125 10.29 -8.01 -5.58
N ILE A 126 9.52 -8.71 -6.42
CA ILE A 126 8.23 -8.22 -6.92
C ILE A 126 7.12 -9.18 -6.47
N ARG A 127 6.17 -8.64 -5.69
CA ARG A 127 4.99 -9.35 -5.20
C ARG A 127 3.74 -8.74 -5.85
N PRO A 128 3.05 -9.50 -6.72
CA PRO A 128 1.71 -9.13 -7.19
C PRO A 128 0.72 -9.03 -6.03
N SER A 129 -0.40 -8.34 -6.25
CA SER A 129 -1.44 -8.14 -5.23
C SER A 129 -1.89 -9.47 -4.61
N PRO A 130 -2.02 -9.55 -3.27
CA PRO A 130 -2.57 -10.71 -2.58
C PRO A 130 -3.92 -11.16 -3.15
N SER A 131 -4.19 -12.46 -3.06
CA SER A 131 -5.45 -13.07 -3.49
C SER A 131 -6.48 -13.06 -2.34
N GLY A 132 -7.66 -12.49 -2.57
CA GLY A 132 -8.85 -12.72 -1.74
C GLY A 132 -9.11 -11.72 -0.60
N GLY A 133 -10.40 -11.55 -0.28
CA GLY A 133 -10.91 -10.62 0.74
C GLY A 133 -11.35 -9.26 0.16
N ALA A 134 -12.14 -8.48 0.90
CA ALA A 134 -12.45 -7.10 0.52
C ALA A 134 -11.16 -6.26 0.45
N LEU A 135 -11.20 -5.06 -0.15
CA LEU A 135 -10.05 -4.14 -0.24
C LEU A 135 -9.25 -4.00 1.07
N GLY A 136 -9.95 -4.00 2.21
CA GLY A 136 -9.32 -3.97 3.54
C GLY A 136 -8.40 -5.15 3.84
N GLY A 137 -8.71 -6.36 3.35
CA GLY A 137 -7.86 -7.55 3.51
C GLY A 137 -6.62 -7.53 2.62
N VAL A 138 -6.73 -6.97 1.40
CA VAL A 138 -5.57 -6.79 0.51
C VAL A 138 -4.58 -5.78 1.10
N ALA A 139 -5.08 -4.62 1.54
CA ALA A 139 -4.25 -3.62 2.20
C ALA A 139 -3.61 -4.15 3.50
N ALA A 140 -4.33 -4.99 4.25
CA ALA A 140 -3.82 -5.67 5.44
C ALA A 140 -2.57 -6.48 5.16
N ALA A 141 -2.70 -7.42 4.22
CA ALA A 141 -1.63 -8.31 3.86
C ALA A 141 -0.43 -7.55 3.31
N THR A 142 -0.65 -6.49 2.51
CA THR A 142 0.45 -5.67 1.99
C THR A 142 1.23 -4.96 3.10
N ARG A 143 0.56 -4.47 4.17
CA ARG A 143 1.24 -3.87 5.33
C ARG A 143 2.08 -4.87 6.11
N GLU A 144 1.61 -6.10 6.24
CA GLU A 144 2.38 -7.16 6.89
C GLU A 144 3.55 -7.61 5.99
N CYS A 145 3.35 -7.69 4.67
CA CYS A 145 4.42 -7.94 3.69
C CYS A 145 5.50 -6.86 3.70
N LEU A 146 5.13 -5.58 3.87
CA LEU A 146 6.07 -4.47 4.09
C LEU A 146 7.04 -4.81 5.23
N LEU A 147 6.52 -5.23 6.39
CA LEU A 147 7.32 -5.60 7.56
C LEU A 147 8.28 -6.76 7.25
N VAL A 148 7.79 -7.80 6.57
CA VAL A 148 8.60 -8.97 6.20
C VAL A 148 9.72 -8.57 5.24
N CYS A 149 9.43 -7.71 4.25
CA CYS A 149 10.44 -7.20 3.32
C CYS A 149 11.51 -6.35 4.03
N GLU A 150 11.12 -5.46 4.94
CA GLU A 150 12.08 -4.67 5.72
C GLU A 150 13.00 -5.56 6.54
N ALA A 151 12.43 -6.54 7.25
CA ALA A 151 13.20 -7.48 8.05
C ALA A 151 14.10 -8.42 7.21
N ALA A 152 13.76 -8.63 5.93
CA ALA A 152 14.62 -9.32 4.96
C ALA A 152 15.75 -8.47 4.38
N GLY A 153 15.89 -7.22 4.83
CA GLY A 153 16.94 -6.29 4.45
C GLY A 153 16.69 -5.54 3.14
N PHE A 154 15.43 -5.40 2.70
CA PHE A 154 15.06 -4.44 1.66
C PHE A 154 14.96 -3.04 2.28
N ASP A 155 15.71 -2.10 1.73
CA ASP A 155 15.82 -0.73 2.23
C ASP A 155 15.05 0.29 1.39
N VAL A 156 14.54 -0.14 0.23
CA VAL A 156 13.58 0.59 -0.59
C VAL A 156 12.37 -0.31 -0.83
N ILE A 157 11.17 0.14 -0.47
CA ILE A 157 9.93 -0.58 -0.76
C ILE A 157 8.96 0.33 -1.49
N VAL A 158 8.61 -0.06 -2.71
CA VAL A 158 7.59 0.58 -3.52
C VAL A 158 6.27 -0.16 -3.33
N VAL A 159 5.21 0.57 -3.02
CA VAL A 159 3.84 0.06 -3.01
C VAL A 159 3.08 0.72 -4.14
N GLU A 160 2.66 -0.06 -5.14
CA GLU A 160 1.93 0.47 -6.29
C GLU A 160 0.44 0.17 -6.23
N THR A 161 -0.39 1.12 -6.64
CA THR A 161 -1.81 0.85 -6.94
C THR A 161 -1.93 0.16 -8.29
N VAL A 162 -2.78 -0.85 -8.40
CA VAL A 162 -3.11 -1.51 -9.67
C VAL A 162 -4.62 -1.38 -9.94
N GLY A 163 -4.96 -1.09 -11.19
CA GLY A 163 -6.36 -1.06 -11.65
C GLY A 163 -7.11 0.26 -11.38
N VAL A 164 -8.44 0.19 -11.47
CA VAL A 164 -9.38 1.28 -11.19
C VAL A 164 -10.03 1.05 -9.83
N GLY A 165 -9.78 1.93 -8.86
CA GLY A 165 -10.36 1.80 -7.52
C GLY A 165 -9.68 2.70 -6.50
N GLN A 166 -10.37 2.96 -5.38
CA GLN A 166 -9.96 3.85 -4.27
C GLN A 166 -8.82 3.25 -3.42
N SER A 167 -7.76 2.75 -4.05
CA SER A 167 -6.60 2.15 -3.37
C SER A 167 -5.55 3.19 -2.97
N GLU A 168 -5.64 4.41 -3.49
CA GLU A 168 -4.68 5.49 -3.27
C GLU A 168 -4.61 5.87 -1.79
N THR A 169 -5.75 5.96 -1.12
CA THR A 169 -5.80 6.27 0.32
C THR A 169 -5.13 5.17 1.15
N ALA A 170 -5.37 3.90 0.81
CA ALA A 170 -4.76 2.77 1.52
C ALA A 170 -3.24 2.74 1.31
N VAL A 171 -2.78 2.95 0.08
CA VAL A 171 -1.35 3.01 -0.25
C VAL A 171 -0.70 4.20 0.46
N ALA A 172 -1.28 5.40 0.40
CA ALA A 172 -0.77 6.55 1.14
C ALA A 172 -0.73 6.27 2.65
N ALA A 173 -1.76 5.63 3.21
CA ALA A 173 -1.81 5.31 4.64
C ALA A 173 -0.79 4.26 5.09
N MET A 174 -0.01 3.62 4.20
CA MET A 174 1.05 2.66 4.54
C MET A 174 2.45 3.07 4.11
N THR A 175 2.61 4.18 3.39
CA THR A 175 3.91 4.64 2.87
C THR A 175 4.34 5.97 3.48
N ASP A 176 5.65 6.22 3.47
CA ASP A 176 6.24 7.43 4.02
C ASP A 176 5.98 8.62 3.10
N ILE A 177 6.17 8.38 1.81
CA ILE A 177 5.97 9.35 0.73
C ILE A 177 4.97 8.76 -0.28
N PHE A 178 4.08 9.60 -0.81
CA PHE A 178 3.16 9.21 -1.87
C PHE A 178 3.42 10.03 -3.14
N VAL A 179 3.66 9.32 -4.22
CA VAL A 179 4.05 9.84 -5.53
C VAL A 179 2.90 9.66 -6.51
N LEU A 180 2.49 10.76 -7.13
CA LEU A 180 1.47 10.75 -8.17
C LEU A 180 2.13 10.91 -9.54
N LEU A 181 1.97 9.91 -10.39
CA LEU A 181 2.36 9.98 -11.79
C LEU A 181 1.23 10.59 -12.62
N GLN A 182 1.57 11.53 -13.50
CA GLN A 182 0.65 12.22 -14.40
C GLN A 182 1.15 12.22 -15.84
N LEU A 183 0.21 12.35 -16.78
CA LEU A 183 0.53 12.50 -18.21
C LEU A 183 0.68 13.98 -18.58
N PRO A 184 1.48 14.32 -19.62
CA PRO A 184 1.69 15.70 -20.05
C PRO A 184 0.41 16.43 -20.48
N ASN A 185 -0.55 15.67 -21.03
CA ASN A 185 -1.77 16.22 -21.63
C ASN A 185 -2.99 16.15 -20.69
N ALA A 186 -2.82 15.85 -19.41
CA ALA A 186 -3.91 15.83 -18.43
C ALA A 186 -4.39 17.26 -18.02
N GLY A 187 -4.13 18.27 -18.86
CA GLY A 187 -4.15 19.70 -18.52
C GLY A 187 -5.49 20.28 -18.09
N ASP A 188 -6.62 19.63 -18.41
CA ASP A 188 -7.96 20.04 -17.93
C ASP A 188 -8.42 19.22 -16.72
N ASP A 189 -7.66 18.20 -16.32
CA ASP A 189 -8.07 17.23 -15.32
C ASP A 189 -7.76 17.65 -13.89
N LEU A 190 -7.18 18.81 -13.57
CA LEU A 190 -7.02 19.19 -12.15
C LEU A 190 -8.38 19.26 -11.42
N GLN A 191 -9.46 19.62 -12.14
CA GLN A 191 -10.84 19.55 -11.63
C GLN A 191 -11.44 18.13 -11.67
N ALA A 192 -11.01 17.28 -12.60
CA ALA A 192 -11.45 15.87 -12.72
C ALA A 192 -10.65 14.92 -11.81
N MET A 193 -9.46 15.34 -11.38
CA MET A 193 -8.67 14.71 -10.35
C MET A 193 -9.43 14.88 -9.06
N LYS A 194 -9.90 13.75 -8.51
CA LYS A 194 -10.59 13.70 -7.23
C LYS A 194 -9.79 14.55 -6.24
N LYS A 195 -10.38 15.64 -5.73
CA LYS A 195 -9.76 16.54 -4.74
C LYS A 195 -8.95 15.78 -3.67
N GLY A 196 -9.44 14.62 -3.26
CA GLY A 196 -8.77 13.75 -2.28
C GLY A 196 -7.46 13.06 -2.69
N ILE A 197 -7.06 12.93 -3.97
CA ILE A 197 -5.76 12.29 -4.33
C ILE A 197 -4.61 13.29 -4.29
N VAL A 198 -4.84 14.52 -4.77
CA VAL A 198 -3.82 15.58 -4.74
C VAL A 198 -3.45 15.91 -3.30
N GLU A 199 -4.43 15.95 -2.41
CA GLU A 199 -4.24 16.17 -0.97
C GLU A 199 -3.39 15.09 -0.30
N LEU A 200 -3.28 13.89 -0.88
CA LEU A 200 -2.44 12.79 -0.39
C LEU A 200 -1.02 12.82 -0.96
N THR A 201 -0.72 13.70 -1.90
CA THR A 201 0.52 13.63 -2.68
C THR A 201 1.64 14.42 -2.03
N ASP A 202 2.83 13.82 -1.96
CA ASP A 202 4.06 14.46 -1.47
C ASP A 202 5.04 14.77 -2.60
N LEU A 203 4.87 14.17 -3.79
CA LEU A 203 5.68 14.38 -4.99
C LEU A 203 4.84 14.07 -6.24
N ILE A 204 4.86 14.96 -7.23
CA ILE A 204 4.21 14.74 -8.53
C ILE A 204 5.28 14.52 -9.60
N VAL A 205 5.06 13.55 -10.49
CA VAL A 205 5.93 13.33 -11.65
C VAL A 205 5.08 13.34 -12.92
N ILE A 206 5.31 14.33 -13.78
CA ILE A 206 4.77 14.39 -15.12
C ILE A 206 5.63 13.48 -16.01
N ASN A 207 5.17 12.26 -16.25
CA ASN A 207 5.90 11.25 -17.01
C ASN A 207 5.62 11.38 -18.52
N LYS A 208 6.38 10.65 -19.35
CA LYS A 208 6.30 10.67 -20.82
C LYS A 208 6.60 12.03 -21.46
N ALA A 209 7.49 12.79 -20.84
CA ALA A 209 7.96 14.06 -21.39
C ALA A 209 8.62 13.93 -22.77
N ASP A 210 9.10 12.73 -23.12
CA ASP A 210 9.64 12.39 -24.44
C ASP A 210 8.60 12.46 -25.57
N LEU A 211 7.30 12.39 -25.26
CA LEU A 211 6.23 12.49 -26.25
C LEU A 211 5.87 13.95 -26.58
N ASP A 212 5.82 14.81 -25.57
CA ASP A 212 5.59 16.25 -25.73
C ASP A 212 6.17 17.01 -24.52
N ALA A 213 7.41 17.45 -24.65
CA ALA A 213 8.12 18.18 -23.60
C ALA A 213 7.44 19.52 -23.26
N ARG A 214 6.81 20.17 -24.24
CA ARG A 214 6.11 21.45 -24.02
C ARG A 214 4.83 21.24 -23.22
N ALA A 215 4.07 20.20 -23.52
CA ALA A 215 2.91 19.83 -22.70
C ALA A 215 3.32 19.45 -21.28
N ALA A 216 4.41 18.70 -21.12
CA ALA A 216 4.88 18.27 -19.80
C ALA A 216 5.26 19.48 -18.94
N GLN A 217 5.92 20.47 -19.53
CA GLN A 217 6.27 21.71 -18.85
C GLN A 217 5.04 22.55 -18.49
N ARG A 218 4.04 22.67 -19.39
CA ARG A 218 2.77 23.34 -19.07
C ARG A 218 2.04 22.66 -17.92
N ALA A 219 1.98 21.32 -17.92
CA ALA A 219 1.37 20.56 -16.84
C ALA A 219 2.10 20.78 -15.51
N ARG A 220 3.43 20.79 -15.52
CA ARG A 220 4.24 21.12 -14.35
C ARG A 220 3.88 22.49 -13.78
N GLU A 221 3.91 23.53 -14.60
CA GLU A 221 3.59 24.91 -14.20
C GLU A 221 2.16 25.01 -13.64
N HIS A 222 1.22 24.31 -14.25
CA HIS A 222 -0.16 24.23 -13.77
C HIS A 222 -0.23 23.67 -12.35
N PHE A 223 0.43 22.54 -12.08
CA PHE A 223 0.49 21.96 -10.74
C PHE A 223 1.21 22.86 -9.72
N GLU A 224 2.37 23.40 -10.08
CA GLU A 224 3.13 24.29 -9.20
C GLU A 224 2.31 25.53 -8.79
N SER A 225 1.46 26.05 -9.69
CA SER A 225 0.56 27.17 -9.39
C SER A 225 -0.60 26.81 -8.44
N ALA A 226 -1.07 25.56 -8.50
CA ALA A 226 -2.26 25.12 -7.77
C ALA A 226 -1.96 24.54 -6.39
N LEU A 227 -0.81 23.86 -6.21
CA LEU A 227 -0.46 23.17 -4.97
C LEU A 227 -0.47 24.05 -3.71
N PRO A 228 -0.03 25.32 -3.73
CA PRO A 228 -0.12 26.20 -2.55
C PRO A 228 -1.55 26.46 -2.06
N LEU A 229 -2.56 26.22 -2.91
CA LEU A 229 -3.98 26.45 -2.60
C LEU A 229 -4.67 25.20 -2.03
N VAL A 230 -3.98 24.06 -1.98
CA VAL A 230 -4.51 22.77 -1.53
C VAL A 230 -3.92 22.42 -0.15
N ALA A 231 -4.70 21.73 0.68
CA ALA A 231 -4.19 21.21 1.93
C ALA A 231 -3.09 20.16 1.67
N ASN A 232 -1.91 20.39 2.22
CA ASN A 232 -0.80 19.46 2.09
C ASN A 232 -0.94 18.29 3.07
N ARG A 233 -0.72 17.06 2.59
CA ARG A 233 -0.57 15.85 3.43
C ARG A 233 0.44 16.04 4.56
N THR A 234 1.51 16.74 4.24
CA THR A 234 2.66 16.94 5.10
C THR A 234 2.76 18.43 5.44
N ALA A 235 2.56 18.77 6.72
CA ALA A 235 2.66 20.15 7.17
C ALA A 235 4.04 20.75 6.84
N GLY A 236 4.06 21.90 6.17
CA GLY A 236 5.29 22.59 5.77
C GLY A 236 6.01 21.97 4.56
N TRP A 237 5.45 20.96 3.90
CA TRP A 237 6.00 20.40 2.68
C TRP A 237 5.07 20.70 1.50
N ILE A 238 5.57 21.50 0.56
CA ILE A 238 4.89 21.72 -0.72
C ILE A 238 5.41 20.66 -1.70
N PRO A 239 4.53 19.82 -2.28
CA PRO A 239 4.96 18.76 -3.19
C PRO A 239 5.75 19.32 -4.39
N PRO A 240 7.00 18.89 -4.61
CA PRO A 240 7.70 19.21 -5.85
C PRO A 240 7.00 18.55 -7.04
N VAL A 241 7.11 19.17 -8.22
CA VAL A 241 6.58 18.65 -9.48
C VAL A 241 7.75 18.43 -10.43
N LEU A 242 8.02 17.16 -10.75
CA LEU A 242 9.09 16.76 -11.65
C LEU A 242 8.55 16.45 -13.04
N VAL A 243 9.42 16.59 -14.04
CA VAL A 243 9.16 16.13 -15.41
C VAL A 243 10.12 14.98 -15.68
N ALA A 244 9.61 13.88 -16.23
CA ALA A 244 10.39 12.68 -16.46
C ALA A 244 10.01 11.97 -17.76
N SER A 245 10.96 11.18 -18.27
CA SER A 245 10.69 10.12 -19.23
C SER A 245 11.22 8.82 -18.67
N ALA A 246 10.33 7.99 -18.13
CA ALA A 246 10.70 6.64 -17.68
C ALA A 246 11.36 5.80 -18.79
N LEU A 247 10.87 5.95 -20.03
CA LEU A 247 11.38 5.20 -21.18
C LEU A 247 12.81 5.61 -21.54
N LYS A 248 13.14 6.90 -21.45
CA LYS A 248 14.49 7.44 -21.70
C LYS A 248 15.36 7.49 -20.44
N ARG A 249 14.81 7.14 -19.28
CA ARG A 249 15.44 7.25 -17.95
C ARG A 249 15.82 8.68 -17.57
N GLU A 250 15.14 9.67 -18.11
CA GLU A 250 15.31 11.09 -17.81
C GLU A 250 14.45 11.47 -16.60
N GLY A 251 14.97 12.29 -15.68
CA GLY A 251 14.24 12.68 -14.45
C GLY A 251 14.31 11.65 -13.31
N ILE A 252 14.95 10.50 -13.51
CA ILE A 252 15.02 9.42 -12.51
C ILE A 252 16.00 9.75 -11.38
N VAL A 253 17.11 10.41 -11.67
CA VAL A 253 18.08 10.85 -10.66
C VAL A 253 17.45 11.93 -9.79
N GLU A 254 16.79 12.89 -10.42
CA GLU A 254 16.05 13.98 -9.78
C GLU A 254 14.93 13.43 -8.88
N PHE A 255 14.20 12.40 -9.34
CA PHE A 255 13.24 11.68 -8.53
C PHE A 255 13.86 11.17 -7.22
N TRP A 256 14.99 10.46 -7.28
CA TRP A 256 15.65 9.93 -6.09
C TRP A 256 16.23 11.02 -5.18
N ASN A 257 16.74 12.12 -5.75
CA ASN A 257 17.17 13.28 -4.98
C ASN A 257 16.01 13.89 -4.18
N GLU A 258 14.82 14.00 -4.78
CA GLU A 258 13.62 14.49 -4.10
C GLU A 258 13.11 13.53 -3.02
N ILE A 259 13.20 12.20 -3.23
CA ILE A 259 12.94 11.22 -2.17
C ILE A 259 13.89 11.43 -0.98
N GLY A 260 15.17 11.66 -1.25
CA GLY A 260 16.18 11.96 -0.23
C GLY A 260 15.87 13.23 0.55
N ARG A 261 15.61 14.33 -0.16
CA ARG A 261 15.24 15.64 0.42
C ARG A 261 14.00 15.54 1.30
N PHE A 262 12.98 14.81 0.83
CA PHE A 262 11.77 14.55 1.61
C PHE A 262 12.09 13.80 2.91
N ARG A 263 12.84 12.70 2.82
CA ARG A 263 13.20 11.88 3.98
C ARG A 263 13.96 12.70 5.02
N GLU A 264 14.89 13.55 4.59
CA GLU A 264 15.65 14.45 5.47
C GLU A 264 14.76 15.47 6.15
N ALA A 265 13.91 16.18 5.40
CA ALA A 265 12.98 17.18 5.94
C ALA A 265 12.01 16.57 6.95
N MET A 266 11.51 15.36 6.67
CA MET A 266 10.59 14.63 7.54
C MET A 266 11.25 14.12 8.81
N ARG A 267 12.53 13.73 8.74
CA ARG A 267 13.31 13.34 9.91
C ARG A 267 13.66 14.54 10.77
N ALA A 268 14.09 15.64 10.18
CA ALA A 268 14.43 16.88 10.89
C ALA A 268 13.23 17.45 11.68
N SER A 269 12.02 17.37 11.12
CA SER A 269 10.78 17.78 11.80
C SER A 269 10.22 16.74 12.77
N GLY A 270 10.83 15.54 12.84
CA GLY A 270 10.32 14.38 13.57
C GLY A 270 9.02 13.79 13.00
N ALA A 271 8.53 14.30 11.86
CA ALA A 271 7.27 13.88 11.26
C ALA A 271 7.35 12.46 10.67
N PHE A 272 8.55 12.01 10.27
CA PHE A 272 8.78 10.66 9.72
C PHE A 272 8.32 9.56 10.68
N GLU A 273 8.84 9.56 11.90
CA GLU A 273 8.50 8.54 12.91
C GLU A 273 7.09 8.72 13.47
N ARG A 274 6.60 9.96 13.61
CA ARG A 274 5.22 10.22 14.03
C ARG A 274 4.22 9.62 13.05
N ARG A 275 4.42 9.87 11.75
CA ARG A 275 3.58 9.32 10.69
C ARG A 275 3.50 7.80 10.77
N ARG A 276 4.63 7.11 10.90
CA ARG A 276 4.64 5.64 10.99
C ARG A 276 3.91 5.11 12.21
N ARG A 277 4.03 5.78 13.37
CA ARG A 277 3.27 5.42 14.57
C ARG A 277 1.77 5.62 14.38
N GLU A 278 1.36 6.75 13.80
CA GLU A 278 -0.04 7.03 13.48
C GLU A 278 -0.60 6.01 12.48
N GLN A 279 0.17 5.66 11.44
CA GLN A 279 -0.18 4.62 10.48
C GLN A 279 -0.33 3.25 11.15
N ALA A 280 0.55 2.90 12.11
CA ALA A 280 0.46 1.64 12.85
C ALA A 280 -0.80 1.59 13.75
N VAL A 281 -1.15 2.70 14.40
CA VAL A 281 -2.37 2.81 15.20
C VAL A 281 -3.62 2.78 14.32
N GLY A 282 -3.62 3.50 13.20
CA GLY A 282 -4.68 3.45 12.21
C GLY A 282 -4.88 2.02 11.69
N TRP A 283 -3.77 1.32 11.43
CA TRP A 283 -3.79 -0.08 11.01
C TRP A 283 -4.41 -1.01 12.07
N MET A 284 -4.06 -0.85 13.34
CA MET A 284 -4.68 -1.60 14.43
C MET A 284 -6.21 -1.42 14.44
N TRP A 285 -6.69 -0.19 14.25
CA TRP A 285 -8.13 0.08 14.18
C TRP A 285 -8.78 -0.53 12.94
N GLU A 286 -8.13 -0.51 11.78
CA GLU A 286 -8.62 -1.19 10.57
C GLU A 286 -8.77 -2.71 10.80
N ILE A 287 -7.80 -3.36 11.47
CA ILE A 287 -7.90 -4.78 11.84
C ILE A 287 -9.12 -5.02 12.74
N ILE A 288 -9.30 -4.20 13.79
CA ILE A 288 -10.43 -4.33 14.72
C ILE A 288 -11.76 -4.20 13.97
N GLN A 289 -11.91 -3.18 13.12
CA GLN A 289 -13.13 -2.94 12.36
C GLN A 289 -13.44 -4.10 11.40
N ASN A 290 -12.43 -4.62 10.71
CA ASN A 290 -12.60 -5.79 9.83
C ASN A 290 -13.01 -7.03 10.64
N ALA A 291 -12.36 -7.29 11.77
CA ALA A 291 -12.70 -8.42 12.65
C ALA A 291 -14.12 -8.33 13.20
N LEU A 292 -14.57 -7.13 13.60
CA LEU A 292 -15.94 -6.90 14.06
C LEU A 292 -16.95 -7.15 12.93
N ARG A 293 -16.68 -6.66 11.71
CA ARG A 293 -17.54 -6.92 10.54
C ARG A 293 -17.64 -8.40 10.22
N ASP A 294 -16.52 -9.12 10.25
CA ASP A 294 -16.49 -10.55 9.97
C ASP A 294 -17.21 -11.35 11.06
N SER A 295 -17.02 -10.96 12.32
CA SER A 295 -17.75 -11.55 13.47
C SER A 295 -19.25 -11.32 13.36
N PHE A 296 -19.66 -10.11 12.97
CA PHE A 296 -21.08 -9.77 12.77
C PHE A 296 -21.69 -10.61 11.64
N GLY A 297 -21.04 -10.69 10.48
CA GLY A 297 -21.53 -11.46 9.33
C GLY A 297 -21.47 -12.99 9.51
N SER A 298 -20.73 -13.49 10.50
CA SER A 298 -20.67 -14.92 10.84
C SER A 298 -21.55 -15.32 12.03
N ASN A 299 -22.16 -14.36 12.74
CA ASN A 299 -23.11 -14.63 13.81
C ASN A 299 -24.34 -15.39 13.25
N PRO A 300 -24.72 -16.56 13.83
CA PRO A 300 -25.81 -17.39 13.32
C PRO A 300 -27.17 -16.67 13.28
N ASP A 301 -27.49 -15.86 14.29
CA ASP A 301 -28.76 -15.14 14.36
C ASP A 301 -28.82 -13.99 13.35
N VAL A 302 -27.71 -13.26 13.21
CA VAL A 302 -27.58 -12.23 12.15
C VAL A 302 -27.76 -12.87 10.78
N ARG A 303 -27.06 -13.98 10.49
CA ARG A 303 -27.17 -14.68 9.21
C ARG A 303 -28.58 -15.16 8.90
N ARG A 304 -29.32 -15.58 9.92
CA ARG A 304 -30.69 -16.07 9.79
C ARG A 304 -31.68 -14.94 9.49
N GLU A 305 -31.55 -13.79 10.15
CA GLU A 305 -32.50 -12.68 10.05
C GLU A 305 -32.17 -11.67 8.93
N LEU A 306 -30.89 -11.57 8.54
CA LEU A 306 -30.40 -10.55 7.59
C LEU A 306 -31.17 -10.52 6.25
N PRO A 307 -31.43 -11.65 5.56
CA PRO A 307 -32.13 -11.60 4.26
C PRO A 307 -33.54 -10.99 4.35
N ALA A 308 -34.29 -11.31 5.40
CA ALA A 308 -35.63 -10.80 5.60
C ALA A 308 -35.63 -9.29 5.92
N LEU A 309 -34.69 -8.84 6.75
CA LEU A 309 -34.56 -7.43 7.09
C LEU A 309 -34.05 -6.60 5.90
N GLU A 310 -33.13 -7.12 5.09
CA GLU A 310 -32.72 -6.45 3.84
C GLU A 310 -33.89 -6.31 2.87
N HIS A 311 -34.75 -7.33 2.74
CA HIS A 311 -35.93 -7.26 1.90
C HIS A 311 -36.91 -6.20 2.39
N ALA A 312 -37.18 -6.16 3.70
CA ALA A 312 -38.05 -5.15 4.30
C ALA A 312 -37.54 -3.71 4.08
N VAL A 313 -36.22 -3.50 4.14
CA VAL A 313 -35.61 -2.19 3.82
C VAL A 313 -35.73 -1.86 2.34
N ARG A 314 -35.43 -2.80 1.44
CA ARG A 314 -35.54 -2.60 -0.02
C ARG A 314 -36.97 -2.24 -0.43
N ASP A 315 -37.96 -2.87 0.21
CA ASP A 315 -39.38 -2.66 -0.08
C ASP A 315 -39.96 -1.43 0.64
N GLY A 316 -39.15 -0.73 1.46
CA GLY A 316 -39.59 0.45 2.21
C GLY A 316 -40.54 0.15 3.37
N THR A 317 -40.71 -1.11 3.76
CA THR A 317 -41.58 -1.53 4.88
C THR A 317 -40.89 -1.42 6.24
N MET A 318 -39.57 -1.22 6.26
CA MET A 318 -38.78 -0.94 7.45
C MET A 318 -37.70 0.10 7.15
N ALA A 319 -37.46 1.03 8.08
CA ALA A 319 -36.36 1.97 7.96
C ALA A 319 -35.00 1.25 8.15
N ALA A 320 -33.99 1.64 7.35
CA ALA A 320 -32.65 1.05 7.41
C ALA A 320 -32.01 1.13 8.81
N THR A 321 -32.26 2.22 9.55
CA THR A 321 -31.76 2.43 10.91
C THR A 321 -32.35 1.42 11.91
N VAL A 322 -33.65 1.09 11.78
CA VAL A 322 -34.34 0.10 12.63
C VAL A 322 -33.85 -1.31 12.33
N ALA A 323 -33.73 -1.66 11.05
CA ALA A 323 -33.19 -2.95 10.63
C ALA A 323 -31.74 -3.14 11.13
N ALA A 324 -30.89 -2.12 11.01
CA ALA A 324 -29.53 -2.14 11.50
C ALA A 324 -29.46 -2.34 13.03
N GLN A 325 -30.24 -1.58 13.81
CA GLN A 325 -30.28 -1.73 15.27
C GLN A 325 -30.72 -3.13 15.69
N ARG A 326 -31.72 -3.72 15.02
CA ARG A 326 -32.17 -5.08 15.29
C ARG A 326 -31.07 -6.10 15.03
N LEU A 327 -30.34 -5.97 13.93
CA LEU A 327 -29.21 -6.87 13.62
C LEU A 327 -28.06 -6.69 14.62
N LEU A 328 -27.76 -5.46 15.03
CA LEU A 328 -26.74 -5.18 16.06
C LEU A 328 -27.11 -5.82 17.41
N ALA A 329 -28.38 -5.80 17.78
CA ALA A 329 -28.87 -6.46 19.00
C ALA A 329 -28.68 -7.98 18.95
N LEU A 330 -28.95 -8.62 17.81
CA LEU A 330 -28.69 -10.05 17.61
C LEU A 330 -27.19 -10.41 17.72
N ALA A 331 -26.32 -9.46 17.38
CA ALA A 331 -24.88 -9.62 17.53
C ALA A 331 -24.36 -9.29 18.95
N GLY A 332 -25.22 -8.82 19.86
CA GLY A 332 -24.83 -8.36 21.20
C GLY A 332 -24.01 -7.06 21.19
N LEU A 333 -24.21 -6.21 20.16
CA LEU A 333 -23.47 -4.97 19.94
C LEU A 333 -24.29 -3.70 20.21
N SER A 334 -25.50 -3.83 20.78
CA SER A 334 -26.41 -2.73 21.13
C SER A 334 -26.77 -2.73 22.60
#